data_AF-A0A3R9R1C6-F1
#
_entry.id   AF-A0A3R9R1C6-F1
#
_cell.length_a   1.000
_cell.length_b   1.000
_cell.length_c   1.000
_cell.angle_alpha   90.00
_cell.angle_beta   90.00
_cell.angle_gamma   90.00
#
_symmetry.space_group_name_H-M   'P 1'
#
loop_
_entity.id
_entity.type
_entity.pdbx_description
1 polymer ?
#
loop_
_entity_poly.entity_id
_entity_poly.type
_entity_poly.pdbx_seq_one_letter_code
_entity_poly.pdbx_strand_id
1 'polypeptide(L)'
;MNETRGNDEEKIIRAPNLPLLVDSLSTVILKVHDYLKEVKFGENPWIFEAHLKFKSSEELEFALFNTLKSGIKKYEEMKVAPVTIGPSGDTAKFDSLFKEFGSQPVEGKLYEKLKRLCEVFLNNYKGRLLDLLSSKWNIEFNGKVKLIEGSGRMKLPSLVRSINIYEMGRFSGLRDTKSTGPASKALFDVRADLGWWMLSHILPTVSMAHLERLPEGKETLITYVQFEPVRGVRYNYINLRCYSEILKAIEGHVGKTGFFIEDSELARLSLTLWAYYGTTHPLSYAGIGGGFRIRGIRLAGQRMQEAYIEALPAGEVVLLDARLGQIFGSNARAVAEKTAKLGILLQQLIRKYQALASELRLVRFAVLYRNFLRSLVEPGYAIPSEQFYELQRFIETEDWRIRFIGVLTAWLKDGLEEDEARDEAYRILDTVRGLVNMIISRVI
;
A
#
# COMPACT_ATOMS: atom_id res chain seq x y z
N MET A 1 28.46 -37.37 -2.64
CA MET A 1 27.51 -36.61 -1.80
C MET A 1 26.24 -36.43 -2.59
N ASN A 2 25.20 -37.19 -2.26
CA ASN A 2 23.89 -37.10 -2.89
C ASN A 2 23.13 -35.95 -2.23
N GLU A 3 23.04 -34.80 -2.90
CA GLU A 3 22.03 -33.81 -2.58
C GLU A 3 20.66 -34.43 -2.87
N THR A 4 19.91 -34.74 -1.82
CA THR A 4 18.48 -34.95 -1.88
C THR A 4 17.85 -33.69 -2.48
N ARG A 5 17.56 -33.72 -3.78
CA ARG A 5 16.61 -32.81 -4.41
C ARG A 5 15.28 -32.99 -3.67
N GLY A 6 15.03 -32.13 -2.68
CA GLY A 6 13.70 -32.03 -2.08
C GLY A 6 12.71 -31.77 -3.21
N ASN A 7 11.63 -32.55 -3.26
CA ASN A 7 10.55 -32.29 -4.23
C ASN A 7 9.98 -30.91 -3.95
N ASP A 8 10.30 -29.96 -4.84
CA ASP A 8 9.69 -28.65 -4.81
C ASP A 8 8.21 -28.80 -5.16
N GLU A 9 7.33 -28.27 -4.31
CA GLU A 9 5.91 -28.21 -4.62
C GLU A 9 5.60 -26.96 -5.43
N GLU A 10 4.67 -27.10 -6.37
CA GLU A 10 4.21 -25.99 -7.22
C GLU A 10 2.69 -25.84 -7.17
N LYS A 11 2.21 -24.60 -7.03
CA LYS A 11 0.79 -24.23 -7.16
C LYS A 11 0.64 -22.95 -7.97
N ILE A 12 -0.52 -22.80 -8.61
CA ILE A 12 -0.89 -21.58 -9.35
C ILE A 12 -2.09 -20.97 -8.67
N ILE A 13 -1.89 -19.83 -8.03
CA ILE A 13 -2.97 -19.01 -7.49
C ILE A 13 -3.59 -18.20 -8.63
N ARG A 14 -4.92 -18.10 -8.65
CA ARG A 14 -5.68 -17.39 -9.69
C ARG A 14 -6.66 -16.40 -9.08
N ALA A 15 -6.84 -15.25 -9.70
CA ALA A 15 -7.90 -14.31 -9.32
C ALA A 15 -8.38 -13.55 -10.56
N PRO A 16 -9.62 -13.03 -10.58
CA PRO A 16 -10.02 -12.08 -11.61
C PRO A 16 -9.13 -10.86 -11.50
N ASN A 17 -8.70 -10.31 -12.64
CA ASN A 17 -7.68 -9.26 -12.69
C ASN A 17 -8.23 -7.87 -12.29
N LEU A 18 -8.84 -7.78 -11.11
CA LEU A 18 -9.40 -6.57 -10.54
C LEU A 18 -8.30 -5.88 -9.69
N PRO A 19 -7.95 -4.59 -9.95
CA PRO A 19 -6.73 -3.98 -9.39
C PRO A 19 -6.57 -4.15 -7.88
N LEU A 20 -7.57 -3.75 -7.09
CA LEU A 20 -7.48 -3.87 -5.64
C LEU A 20 -7.33 -5.32 -5.17
N LEU A 21 -8.02 -6.27 -5.82
CA LEU A 21 -7.96 -7.68 -5.46
C LEU A 21 -6.59 -8.28 -5.75
N VAL A 22 -6.04 -8.04 -6.95
CA VAL A 22 -4.76 -8.61 -7.37
C VAL A 22 -3.58 -7.98 -6.65
N ASP A 23 -3.63 -6.67 -6.41
CA ASP A 23 -2.60 -5.96 -5.66
C ASP A 23 -2.62 -6.45 -4.20
N SER A 24 -3.80 -6.67 -3.61
CA SER A 24 -3.93 -7.25 -2.26
C SER A 24 -3.46 -8.70 -2.19
N LEU A 25 -3.76 -9.51 -3.20
CA LEU A 25 -3.32 -10.89 -3.28
C LEU A 25 -1.80 -10.99 -3.45
N SER A 26 -1.21 -10.14 -4.29
CA SER A 26 0.24 -10.02 -4.45
C SER A 26 0.90 -9.59 -3.13
N THR A 27 0.24 -8.71 -2.37
CA THR A 27 0.69 -8.30 -1.02
C THR A 27 0.63 -9.45 -0.02
N VAL A 28 -0.41 -10.29 -0.05
CA VAL A 28 -0.51 -11.49 0.79
C VAL A 28 0.60 -12.47 0.46
N ILE A 29 0.83 -12.74 -0.83
CA ILE A 29 1.93 -13.59 -1.31
C ILE A 29 3.28 -13.04 -0.81
N LEU A 30 3.49 -11.72 -0.92
CA LEU A 30 4.70 -11.08 -0.42
C LEU A 30 4.84 -11.26 1.10
N LYS A 31 3.77 -11.10 1.88
CA LYS A 31 3.80 -11.24 3.35
C LYS A 31 4.10 -12.67 3.83
N VAL A 32 3.93 -13.69 2.98
CA VAL A 32 4.28 -15.09 3.30
C VAL A 32 5.60 -15.54 2.66
N HIS A 33 6.47 -14.59 2.27
CA HIS A 33 7.71 -14.89 1.54
C HIS A 33 8.62 -15.92 2.19
N ASP A 34 8.63 -16.05 3.52
CA ASP A 34 9.50 -16.99 4.24
C ASP A 34 9.24 -18.46 3.90
N TYR A 35 8.07 -18.74 3.33
CA TYR A 35 7.65 -20.07 2.92
C TYR A 35 7.75 -20.28 1.40
N LEU A 36 8.16 -19.25 0.66
CA LEU A 36 8.28 -19.26 -0.79
C LEU A 36 9.74 -19.37 -1.22
N LYS A 37 10.00 -20.21 -2.22
CA LYS A 37 11.29 -20.30 -2.91
C LYS A 37 11.34 -19.34 -4.09
N GLU A 38 10.29 -19.34 -4.88
CA GLU A 38 10.17 -18.57 -6.12
C GLU A 38 8.71 -18.23 -6.40
N VAL A 39 8.46 -17.05 -6.95
CA VAL A 39 7.15 -16.61 -7.44
C VAL A 39 7.29 -16.03 -8.85
N LYS A 40 6.43 -16.44 -9.78
CA LYS A 40 6.26 -15.78 -11.07
C LYS A 40 4.84 -15.24 -11.21
N PHE A 41 4.72 -13.95 -11.48
CA PHE A 41 3.43 -13.32 -11.76
C PHE A 41 3.13 -13.38 -13.26
N GLY A 42 1.96 -13.89 -13.62
CA GLY A 42 1.52 -14.10 -15.00
C GLY A 42 1.10 -12.81 -15.72
N GLU A 43 1.02 -12.88 -17.05
CA GLU A 43 0.74 -11.73 -17.92
C GLU A 43 -0.73 -11.58 -18.34
N ASN A 44 -1.58 -12.56 -18.00
CA ASN A 44 -2.95 -12.63 -18.52
C ASN A 44 -3.77 -11.37 -18.14
N PRO A 45 -4.46 -10.74 -19.12
CA PRO A 45 -5.18 -9.49 -18.91
C PRO A 45 -6.47 -9.66 -18.08
N TRP A 46 -7.06 -10.85 -18.05
CA TRP A 46 -8.36 -11.12 -17.42
C TRP A 46 -8.26 -11.87 -16.10
N ILE A 47 -7.31 -12.79 -16.01
CA ILE A 47 -7.03 -13.59 -14.82
C ILE A 47 -5.61 -13.29 -14.38
N PHE A 48 -5.46 -12.82 -13.15
CA PHE A 48 -4.17 -12.79 -12.49
C PHE A 48 -3.76 -14.21 -12.13
N GLU A 49 -2.52 -14.57 -12.45
CA GLU A 49 -1.92 -15.84 -12.04
C GLU A 49 -0.62 -15.59 -11.27
N ALA A 50 -0.41 -16.31 -10.18
CA ALA A 50 0.86 -16.34 -9.46
C ALA A 50 1.31 -17.80 -9.32
N HIS A 51 2.41 -18.14 -9.99
CA HIS A 51 3.03 -19.45 -9.92
C HIS A 51 3.97 -19.46 -8.71
N LEU A 52 3.66 -20.28 -7.71
CA LEU A 52 4.40 -20.38 -6.47
C LEU A 52 5.21 -21.67 -6.46
N LYS A 53 6.49 -21.58 -6.11
CA LYS A 53 7.31 -22.71 -5.66
C LYS A 53 7.59 -22.56 -4.17
N PHE A 54 7.40 -23.62 -3.40
CA PHE A 54 7.53 -23.57 -1.94
C PHE A 54 8.09 -24.87 -1.37
N LYS A 55 8.45 -24.84 -0.08
CA LYS A 55 9.07 -25.97 0.62
C LYS A 55 8.07 -26.98 1.16
N SER A 56 6.94 -26.49 1.68
CA SER A 56 5.92 -27.27 2.36
C SER A 56 4.56 -26.61 2.17
N SER A 57 3.58 -27.36 1.65
CA SER A 57 2.20 -26.88 1.54
C SER A 57 1.60 -26.54 2.90
N GLU A 58 1.85 -27.36 3.91
CA GLU A 58 1.31 -27.17 5.26
C GLU A 58 1.82 -25.88 5.91
N GLU A 59 3.09 -25.56 5.75
CA GLU A 59 3.68 -24.33 6.28
C GLU A 59 3.14 -23.09 5.55
N LEU A 60 3.01 -23.16 4.21
CA LEU A 60 2.45 -22.06 3.41
C LEU A 60 0.96 -21.83 3.74
N GLU A 61 0.18 -22.89 3.89
CA GLU A 61 -1.23 -22.83 4.35
C GLU A 61 -1.34 -22.16 5.72
N PHE A 62 -0.48 -22.55 6.66
CA PHE A 62 -0.44 -21.92 7.99
C PHE A 62 -0.09 -20.43 7.92
N ALA A 63 0.89 -20.06 7.10
CA ALA A 63 1.29 -18.67 6.89
C ALA A 63 0.18 -17.83 6.23
N LEU A 64 -0.49 -18.37 5.22
CA LEU A 64 -1.64 -17.74 4.56
C LEU A 64 -2.78 -17.54 5.55
N PHE A 65 -3.13 -18.57 6.32
CA PHE A 65 -4.16 -18.48 7.35
C PHE A 65 -3.85 -17.35 8.35
N ASN A 66 -2.63 -17.28 8.88
CA ASN A 66 -2.26 -16.25 9.86
C ASN A 66 -2.26 -14.85 9.25
N THR A 67 -1.81 -14.71 7.99
CA THR A 67 -1.80 -13.44 7.27
C THR A 67 -3.21 -12.93 7.00
N LEU A 68 -4.13 -13.80 6.57
CA LEU A 68 -5.54 -13.44 6.38
C LEU A 68 -6.22 -13.12 7.72
N LYS A 69 -5.92 -13.89 8.77
CA LYS A 69 -6.46 -13.67 10.12
C LYS A 69 -6.02 -12.33 10.71
N SER A 70 -4.77 -11.91 10.48
CA SER A 70 -4.31 -10.59 10.92
C SER A 70 -5.00 -9.46 10.16
N GLY A 71 -5.27 -9.64 8.85
CA GLY A 71 -6.10 -8.73 8.07
C GLY A 71 -7.51 -8.55 8.64
N ILE A 72 -8.18 -9.65 9.00
CA ILE A 72 -9.55 -9.64 9.57
C ILE A 72 -9.62 -8.79 10.86
N LYS A 73 -8.58 -8.80 11.70
CA LYS A 73 -8.55 -7.99 12.93
C LYS A 73 -8.68 -6.49 12.67
N LYS A 74 -8.21 -6.01 11.51
CA LYS A 74 -8.30 -4.58 11.16
C LYS A 74 -9.73 -4.07 11.01
N TYR A 75 -10.72 -4.96 10.80
CA TYR A 75 -12.13 -4.56 10.85
C TYR A 75 -12.55 -4.01 12.22
N GLU A 76 -11.97 -4.52 13.30
CA GLU A 76 -12.22 -4.05 14.66
C GLU A 76 -11.47 -2.75 14.95
N GLU A 77 -10.18 -2.72 14.59
CA GLU A 77 -9.30 -1.55 14.81
C GLU A 77 -9.84 -0.31 14.09
N MET A 78 -10.30 -0.50 12.84
CA MET A 78 -10.76 0.61 12.00
C MET A 78 -12.28 0.83 12.04
N LYS A 79 -13.04 -0.08 12.68
CA LYS A 79 -14.51 -0.03 12.83
C LYS A 79 -15.26 0.21 11.51
N VAL A 80 -14.78 -0.38 10.42
CA VAL A 80 -15.35 -0.20 9.07
C VAL A 80 -15.57 -1.54 8.39
N ALA A 81 -16.73 -1.66 7.74
CA ALA A 81 -17.08 -2.81 6.91
C ALA A 81 -17.06 -2.36 5.44
N PRO A 82 -16.17 -2.87 4.59
CA PRO A 82 -16.10 -2.52 3.17
C PRO A 82 -17.14 -3.32 2.37
N VAL A 83 -18.39 -3.29 2.83
CA VAL A 83 -19.56 -3.88 2.18
C VAL A 83 -20.36 -2.75 1.56
N THR A 84 -20.51 -2.75 0.25
CA THR A 84 -21.46 -1.87 -0.43
C THR A 84 -22.87 -2.43 -0.32
N ILE A 85 -23.80 -1.63 0.20
CA ILE A 85 -25.21 -1.97 0.25
C ILE A 85 -25.86 -1.52 -1.07
N GLY A 86 -26.45 -2.45 -1.81
CA GLY A 86 -27.50 -2.16 -2.80
C GLY A 86 -28.88 -2.48 -2.23
N PRO A 87 -29.98 -2.27 -2.99
CA PRO A 87 -31.36 -2.50 -2.53
C PRO A 87 -31.67 -3.94 -2.08
N SER A 88 -30.77 -4.89 -2.36
CA SER A 88 -30.86 -6.31 -1.96
C SER A 88 -29.56 -6.82 -1.30
N GLY A 89 -28.77 -5.92 -0.69
CA GLY A 89 -27.33 -6.04 -0.44
C GLY A 89 -26.76 -7.31 0.22
N ASP A 90 -25.44 -7.43 0.17
CA ASP A 90 -24.65 -8.55 0.72
C ASP A 90 -24.96 -8.88 2.20
N THR A 91 -25.39 -7.88 2.97
CA THR A 91 -25.71 -7.97 4.38
C THR A 91 -27.00 -8.74 4.68
N ALA A 92 -27.97 -8.74 3.74
CA ALA A 92 -29.22 -9.49 3.88
C ALA A 92 -28.99 -11.01 3.86
N LYS A 93 -27.82 -11.44 3.36
CA LYS A 93 -27.42 -12.85 3.31
C LYS A 93 -26.63 -13.27 4.56
N PHE A 94 -26.26 -12.37 5.47
CA PHE A 94 -25.33 -12.72 6.55
C PHE A 94 -25.86 -13.87 7.41
N ASP A 95 -27.13 -13.82 7.80
CA ASP A 95 -27.73 -14.86 8.65
C ASP A 95 -27.78 -16.22 7.95
N SER A 96 -28.06 -16.25 6.64
CA SER A 96 -28.02 -17.50 5.86
C SER A 96 -26.60 -18.00 5.65
N LEU A 97 -25.63 -17.10 5.47
CA LEU A 97 -24.21 -17.44 5.34
C LEU A 97 -23.63 -17.98 6.66
N PHE A 98 -24.00 -17.41 7.81
CA PHE A 98 -23.65 -17.97 9.11
C PHE A 98 -24.13 -19.41 9.23
N LYS A 99 -25.39 -19.67 8.89
CA LYS A 99 -25.97 -21.03 8.89
C LYS A 99 -25.24 -21.97 7.92
N GLU A 100 -24.93 -21.50 6.72
CA GLU A 100 -24.20 -22.28 5.71
C GLU A 100 -22.79 -22.67 6.18
N PHE A 101 -22.15 -21.82 6.99
CA PHE A 101 -20.88 -22.13 7.64
C PHE A 101 -21.01 -22.87 8.99
N GLY A 102 -22.22 -23.28 9.38
CA GLY A 102 -22.47 -24.01 10.62
C GLY A 102 -22.33 -23.16 11.88
N SER A 103 -22.54 -21.84 11.78
CA SER A 103 -22.42 -20.89 12.89
C SER A 103 -23.72 -20.12 13.12
N GLN A 104 -23.90 -19.61 14.33
CA GLN A 104 -25.06 -18.80 14.67
C GLN A 104 -24.86 -17.35 14.21
N PRO A 105 -25.91 -16.69 13.67
CA PRO A 105 -25.87 -15.26 13.42
C PRO A 105 -25.53 -14.48 14.69
N VAL A 106 -24.75 -13.42 14.54
CA VAL A 106 -24.33 -12.58 15.66
C VAL A 106 -24.97 -11.20 15.53
N GLU A 107 -25.42 -10.65 16.65
CA GLU A 107 -25.89 -9.27 16.74
C GLU A 107 -24.71 -8.29 16.84
N GLY A 108 -24.92 -7.03 16.47
CA GLY A 108 -23.88 -6.00 16.54
C GLY A 108 -23.74 -5.19 15.26
N LYS A 109 -22.68 -4.38 15.22
CA LYS A 109 -22.40 -3.49 14.09
C LYS A 109 -21.96 -4.30 12.87
N LEU A 110 -22.15 -3.71 11.69
CA LEU A 110 -21.91 -4.40 10.43
C LEU A 110 -20.47 -4.93 10.28
N TYR A 111 -19.47 -4.19 10.76
CA TYR A 111 -18.07 -4.62 10.72
C TYR A 111 -17.79 -5.79 11.68
N GLU A 112 -18.50 -5.88 12.81
CA GLU A 112 -18.38 -6.99 13.77
C GLU A 112 -18.97 -8.27 13.17
N LYS A 113 -20.15 -8.16 12.55
CA LYS A 113 -20.78 -9.27 11.84
C LYS A 113 -19.91 -9.78 10.69
N LEU A 114 -19.39 -8.88 9.85
CA LEU A 114 -18.52 -9.24 8.73
C LEU A 114 -17.21 -9.86 9.22
N LYS A 115 -16.56 -9.28 10.23
CA LYS A 115 -15.36 -9.84 10.88
C LYS A 115 -15.63 -11.26 11.33
N ARG A 116 -16.72 -11.48 12.09
CA ARG A 116 -17.06 -12.80 12.60
C ARG A 116 -17.32 -13.81 11.49
N LEU A 117 -18.04 -13.41 10.44
CA LEU A 117 -18.27 -14.26 9.27
C LEU A 117 -16.94 -14.65 8.60
N CYS A 118 -16.01 -13.70 8.46
CA CYS A 118 -14.67 -13.94 7.93
C CYS A 118 -13.85 -14.89 8.81
N GLU A 119 -13.93 -14.76 10.14
CA GLU A 119 -13.25 -15.68 11.08
C GLU A 119 -13.79 -17.10 10.97
N VAL A 120 -15.12 -17.26 10.94
CA VAL A 120 -15.78 -18.56 10.80
C VAL A 120 -15.38 -19.20 9.47
N PHE A 121 -15.47 -18.44 8.37
CA PHE A 121 -15.03 -18.89 7.06
C PHE A 121 -13.55 -19.35 7.09
N LEU A 122 -12.66 -18.50 7.61
CA LEU A 122 -11.22 -18.78 7.59
C LEU A 122 -10.88 -20.03 8.40
N ASN A 123 -11.53 -20.22 9.56
CA ASN A 123 -11.38 -21.44 10.37
C ASN A 123 -11.88 -22.69 9.63
N ASN A 124 -13.03 -22.60 8.95
CA ASN A 124 -13.58 -23.71 8.17
C ASN A 124 -12.68 -24.10 6.99
N TYR A 125 -11.93 -23.16 6.42
CA TYR A 125 -11.02 -23.39 5.29
C TYR A 125 -9.55 -23.59 5.68
N LYS A 126 -9.25 -23.77 6.97
CA LYS A 126 -7.88 -24.03 7.44
C LYS A 126 -7.29 -25.28 6.73
N GLY A 127 -6.11 -25.14 6.12
CA GLY A 127 -5.44 -26.20 5.37
C GLY A 127 -6.02 -26.46 3.98
N ARG A 128 -6.91 -25.60 3.48
CA ARG A 128 -7.55 -25.70 2.16
C ARG A 128 -7.56 -24.36 1.42
N LEU A 129 -6.79 -23.37 1.88
CA LEU A 129 -6.77 -22.03 1.29
C LEU A 129 -6.05 -22.01 -0.05
N LEU A 130 -4.96 -22.76 -0.20
CA LEU A 130 -4.23 -22.91 -1.46
C LEU A 130 -5.10 -23.55 -2.52
N ASP A 131 -5.88 -24.57 -2.17
CA ASP A 131 -6.79 -25.22 -3.11
C ASP A 131 -7.90 -24.26 -3.57
N LEU A 132 -8.48 -23.50 -2.63
CA LEU A 132 -9.44 -22.44 -2.97
C LEU A 132 -8.81 -21.36 -3.86
N LEU A 133 -7.63 -20.87 -3.51
CA LEU A 133 -6.88 -19.87 -4.28
C LEU A 133 -6.42 -20.39 -5.66
N SER A 134 -6.30 -21.71 -5.81
CA SER A 134 -5.91 -22.37 -7.05
C SER A 134 -7.09 -22.72 -7.95
N SER A 135 -8.33 -22.42 -7.53
CA SER A 135 -9.52 -22.76 -8.30
C SER A 135 -9.54 -22.07 -9.66
N LYS A 136 -10.19 -22.72 -10.64
CA LYS A 136 -10.21 -22.24 -12.02
C LYS A 136 -11.29 -21.18 -12.20
N TRP A 137 -10.94 -20.15 -12.95
CA TRP A 137 -11.86 -19.11 -13.40
C TRP A 137 -12.16 -19.31 -14.88
N ASN A 138 -13.43 -19.41 -15.24
CA ASN A 138 -13.90 -19.48 -16.62
C ASN A 138 -14.16 -18.06 -17.14
N ILE A 139 -13.80 -17.84 -18.41
CA ILE A 139 -13.99 -16.56 -19.11
C ILE A 139 -15.02 -16.76 -20.22
N GLU A 140 -16.11 -16.01 -20.16
CA GLU A 140 -17.15 -15.98 -21.20
C GLU A 140 -17.19 -14.60 -21.87
N PHE A 141 -17.22 -14.58 -23.21
CA PHE A 141 -17.31 -13.37 -24.02
C PHE A 141 -18.63 -13.34 -24.79
N ASN A 142 -19.64 -12.62 -24.27
CA ASN A 142 -20.97 -12.52 -24.88
C ASN A 142 -21.49 -11.07 -24.86
N GLY A 143 -20.86 -10.18 -25.65
CA GLY A 143 -21.12 -8.72 -25.62
C GLY A 143 -20.73 -8.03 -24.30
N LYS A 144 -20.26 -8.82 -23.33
CA LYS A 144 -19.81 -8.52 -21.97
C LYS A 144 -18.72 -9.54 -21.62
N VAL A 145 -17.76 -9.16 -20.79
CA VAL A 145 -16.78 -10.11 -20.25
C VAL A 145 -17.31 -10.60 -18.92
N LYS A 146 -17.50 -11.91 -18.81
CA LYS A 146 -18.00 -12.55 -17.61
C LYS A 146 -16.96 -13.53 -17.09
N LEU A 147 -16.55 -13.34 -15.84
CA LEU A 147 -15.60 -14.19 -15.13
C LEU A 147 -16.36 -14.99 -14.08
N ILE A 148 -16.25 -16.31 -14.12
CA ILE A 148 -17.02 -17.22 -13.27
C ILE A 148 -16.08 -18.21 -12.60
N GLU A 149 -16.16 -18.27 -11.28
CA GLU A 149 -15.55 -19.34 -10.48
C GLU A 149 -16.64 -20.25 -9.92
N GLY A 150 -16.44 -21.57 -10.02
CA GLY A 150 -17.36 -22.58 -9.54
C GLY A 150 -18.79 -22.43 -10.09
N SER A 151 -19.79 -22.44 -9.21
CA SER A 151 -21.21 -22.21 -9.58
C SER A 151 -21.52 -20.75 -9.93
N GLY A 152 -20.65 -19.80 -9.55
CA GLY A 152 -20.85 -18.37 -9.83
C GLY A 152 -22.09 -17.77 -9.15
N ARG A 153 -22.52 -18.33 -8.01
CA ARG A 153 -23.76 -17.93 -7.34
C ARG A 153 -23.69 -16.54 -6.70
N MET A 154 -22.48 -16.08 -6.34
CA MET A 154 -22.25 -14.80 -5.68
C MET A 154 -21.58 -13.81 -6.63
N LYS A 155 -22.10 -12.59 -6.69
CA LYS A 155 -21.37 -11.48 -7.33
C LYS A 155 -20.31 -10.97 -6.35
N LEU A 156 -19.10 -10.68 -6.82
CA LEU A 156 -18.05 -10.17 -5.93
C LEU A 156 -18.48 -8.85 -5.24
N PRO A 157 -17.88 -8.48 -4.10
CA PRO A 157 -18.18 -7.23 -3.39
C PRO A 157 -17.86 -6.01 -4.25
N SER A 158 -18.61 -4.92 -4.09
CA SER A 158 -18.34 -3.75 -4.93
C SER A 158 -17.02 -3.05 -4.60
N LEU A 159 -16.42 -3.27 -3.43
CA LEU A 159 -15.08 -2.73 -3.12
C LEU A 159 -14.06 -3.15 -4.19
N VAL A 160 -13.97 -4.44 -4.47
CA VAL A 160 -13.01 -4.96 -5.47
C VAL A 160 -13.47 -4.74 -6.91
N ARG A 161 -14.78 -4.52 -7.14
CA ARG A 161 -15.34 -4.26 -8.48
C ARG A 161 -15.33 -2.80 -8.90
N SER A 162 -15.58 -1.87 -7.98
CA SER A 162 -15.82 -0.46 -8.35
C SER A 162 -14.55 0.28 -8.73
N ILE A 163 -13.40 -0.24 -8.33
CA ILE A 163 -12.08 0.29 -8.69
C ILE A 163 -11.78 -0.22 -10.10
N ASN A 164 -11.96 0.68 -11.06
CA ASN A 164 -11.46 0.55 -12.41
C ASN A 164 -12.20 -0.34 -13.44
N ILE A 165 -13.48 -0.68 -13.23
CA ILE A 165 -14.31 -1.27 -14.32
C ILE A 165 -14.35 -0.34 -15.54
N TYR A 166 -14.21 0.98 -15.34
CA TYR A 166 -14.26 1.95 -16.42
C TYR A 166 -13.01 1.94 -17.33
N GLU A 167 -11.79 1.84 -16.78
CA GLU A 167 -10.59 1.86 -17.63
C GLU A 167 -10.19 0.49 -18.15
N MET A 168 -10.39 -0.60 -17.39
CA MET A 168 -10.17 -1.95 -17.94
C MET A 168 -11.10 -2.26 -19.12
N GLY A 169 -12.33 -1.74 -19.09
CA GLY A 169 -13.24 -1.82 -20.23
C GLY A 169 -12.78 -1.05 -21.47
N ARG A 170 -11.94 -0.02 -21.27
CA ARG A 170 -11.49 0.91 -22.30
C ARG A 170 -10.13 0.51 -22.89
N PHE A 171 -9.27 -0.15 -22.10
CA PHE A 171 -7.89 -0.47 -22.47
C PHE A 171 -7.53 -1.97 -22.51
N SER A 172 -8.34 -2.87 -21.92
CA SER A 172 -8.00 -4.30 -21.83
C SER A 172 -8.59 -5.17 -22.97
N GLY A 173 -8.40 -4.80 -24.24
CA GLY A 173 -8.61 -5.71 -25.36
C GLY A 173 -10.05 -5.91 -25.88
N LEU A 174 -11.07 -5.29 -25.27
CA LEU A 174 -12.43 -5.28 -25.87
C LEU A 174 -12.49 -4.52 -27.21
N ARG A 175 -11.55 -3.59 -27.41
CA ARG A 175 -11.35 -2.89 -28.68
C ARG A 175 -10.85 -3.84 -29.78
N ASP A 176 -10.05 -4.85 -29.43
CA ASP A 176 -9.47 -5.80 -30.38
C ASP A 176 -10.40 -6.98 -30.68
N THR A 177 -11.37 -7.25 -29.81
CA THR A 177 -12.37 -8.32 -30.03
C THR A 177 -13.56 -7.90 -30.91
N LYS A 178 -13.72 -6.61 -31.24
CA LYS A 178 -14.77 -6.14 -32.17
C LYS A 178 -14.17 -5.73 -33.51
N SER A 179 -14.52 -6.45 -34.56
CA SER A 179 -14.14 -6.14 -35.95
C SER A 179 -14.80 -4.86 -36.49
N THR A 180 -15.95 -4.43 -35.95
CA THR A 180 -16.63 -3.17 -36.32
C THR A 180 -17.67 -2.76 -35.27
N GLY A 181 -17.76 -1.46 -34.94
CA GLY A 181 -18.86 -0.86 -34.16
C GLY A 181 -18.39 0.08 -33.03
N PRO A 182 -19.27 0.97 -32.51
CA PRO A 182 -18.91 1.89 -31.44
C PRO A 182 -18.57 1.16 -30.14
N ALA A 183 -17.65 1.74 -29.36
CA ALA A 183 -17.20 1.20 -28.08
C ALA A 183 -18.37 1.09 -27.10
N SER A 184 -18.95 -0.11 -26.96
CA SER A 184 -19.91 -0.39 -25.91
C SER A 184 -19.17 -0.37 -24.57
N LYS A 185 -19.66 0.38 -23.57
CA LYS A 185 -19.19 0.29 -22.18
C LYS A 185 -19.08 -1.20 -21.82
N ALA A 186 -17.86 -1.68 -21.63
CA ALA A 186 -17.61 -3.04 -21.21
C ALA A 186 -18.36 -3.28 -19.89
N LEU A 187 -19.37 -4.14 -19.90
CA LEU A 187 -20.01 -4.58 -18.67
C LEU A 187 -19.23 -5.81 -18.20
N PHE A 188 -18.40 -5.63 -17.18
CA PHE A 188 -17.64 -6.70 -16.52
C PHE A 188 -18.53 -7.33 -15.44
N ASP A 189 -18.81 -8.63 -15.54
CA ASP A 189 -19.57 -9.37 -14.51
C ASP A 189 -18.68 -10.45 -13.90
N VAL A 190 -18.37 -10.31 -12.60
CA VAL A 190 -17.48 -11.22 -11.89
C VAL A 190 -18.26 -11.93 -10.80
N ARG A 191 -18.33 -13.26 -10.94
CA ARG A 191 -19.10 -14.12 -10.06
C ARG A 191 -18.25 -15.27 -9.56
N ALA A 192 -18.50 -15.70 -8.34
CA ALA A 192 -17.75 -16.75 -7.68
C ALA A 192 -18.64 -17.57 -6.75
N ASP A 193 -18.08 -18.67 -6.24
CA ASP A 193 -18.65 -19.36 -5.11
C ASP A 193 -18.38 -18.64 -3.80
N LEU A 194 -18.99 -19.14 -2.73
CA LEU A 194 -18.93 -18.51 -1.42
C LEU A 194 -17.51 -18.39 -0.88
N GLY A 195 -16.65 -19.37 -1.16
CA GLY A 195 -15.26 -19.31 -0.70
C GLY A 195 -14.51 -18.09 -1.25
N TRP A 196 -14.57 -17.89 -2.56
CA TRP A 196 -13.96 -16.73 -3.21
C TRP A 196 -14.64 -15.41 -2.89
N TRP A 197 -15.96 -15.44 -2.72
CA TRP A 197 -16.70 -14.27 -2.25
C TRP A 197 -16.20 -13.82 -0.87
N MET A 198 -16.02 -14.73 0.09
CA MET A 198 -15.44 -14.42 1.40
C MET A 198 -13.98 -13.97 1.30
N LEU A 199 -13.14 -14.66 0.51
CA LEU A 199 -11.75 -14.23 0.29
C LEU A 199 -11.66 -12.82 -0.27
N SER A 200 -12.55 -12.43 -1.18
CA SER A 200 -12.54 -11.08 -1.75
C SER A 200 -12.91 -9.97 -0.77
N HIS A 201 -13.56 -10.31 0.36
CA HIS A 201 -13.70 -9.40 1.50
C HIS A 201 -12.45 -9.35 2.38
N ILE A 202 -11.75 -10.48 2.55
CA ILE A 202 -10.61 -10.57 3.46
C ILE A 202 -9.34 -10.00 2.82
N LEU A 203 -9.04 -10.33 1.56
CA LEU A 203 -7.78 -9.95 0.90
C LEU A 203 -7.48 -8.43 0.99
N PRO A 204 -8.42 -7.50 0.70
CA PRO A 204 -8.16 -6.08 0.82
C PRO A 204 -7.75 -5.63 2.23
N THR A 205 -8.25 -6.29 3.28
CA THR A 205 -7.89 -5.92 4.66
C THR A 205 -6.41 -6.13 4.94
N VAL A 206 -5.78 -7.12 4.32
CA VAL A 206 -4.35 -7.41 4.56
C VAL A 206 -3.46 -6.24 4.13
N SER A 207 -3.85 -5.53 3.06
CA SER A 207 -3.14 -4.38 2.50
C SER A 207 -3.66 -3.03 3.00
N MET A 208 -4.71 -3.01 3.81
CA MET A 208 -5.27 -1.78 4.39
C MET A 208 -4.31 -1.20 5.45
N ALA A 209 -3.72 -0.04 5.19
CA ALA A 209 -2.72 0.56 6.05
C ALA A 209 -3.34 1.60 7.00
N HIS A 210 -4.26 2.45 6.52
CA HIS A 210 -4.78 3.57 7.29
C HIS A 210 -6.25 3.85 7.01
N LEU A 211 -6.93 4.46 7.99
CA LEU A 211 -8.30 4.91 7.87
C LEU A 211 -8.46 6.31 8.46
N GLU A 212 -8.98 7.22 7.65
CA GLU A 212 -9.22 8.61 8.01
C GLU A 212 -10.70 8.97 7.82
N ARG A 213 -11.29 9.64 8.82
CA ARG A 213 -12.62 10.23 8.68
C ARG A 213 -12.45 11.67 8.22
N LEU A 214 -13.02 12.01 7.07
CA LEU A 214 -12.89 13.35 6.51
C LEU A 214 -13.69 14.37 7.35
N PRO A 215 -13.33 15.68 7.32
CA PRO A 215 -13.82 16.70 8.26
C PRO A 215 -15.34 16.86 8.38
N GLU A 216 -16.11 16.42 7.39
CA GLU A 216 -17.59 16.43 7.42
C GLU A 216 -18.21 15.17 8.05
N GLY A 217 -17.40 14.22 8.51
CA GLY A 217 -17.80 13.00 9.21
C GLY A 217 -18.61 11.98 8.39
N LYS A 218 -19.01 12.34 7.17
CA LYS A 218 -19.83 11.52 6.27
C LYS A 218 -19.02 10.59 5.37
N GLU A 219 -17.75 10.91 5.16
CA GLU A 219 -16.87 10.19 4.26
C GLU A 219 -15.72 9.53 5.04
N THR A 220 -15.35 8.34 4.60
CA THR A 220 -14.20 7.61 5.15
C THR A 220 -13.20 7.34 4.02
N LEU A 221 -11.96 7.72 4.23
CA LEU A 221 -10.86 7.41 3.33
C LEU A 221 -10.10 6.20 3.89
N ILE A 222 -10.05 5.12 3.11
CA ILE A 222 -9.23 3.96 3.40
C ILE A 222 -7.99 4.01 2.51
N THR A 223 -6.82 3.91 3.11
CA THR A 223 -5.55 3.85 2.40
C THR A 223 -5.03 2.42 2.39
N TYR A 224 -4.72 1.91 1.20
CA TYR A 224 -4.11 0.60 0.99
C TYR A 224 -2.66 0.80 0.55
N VAL A 225 -1.75 0.00 1.09
CA VAL A 225 -0.36 -0.11 0.63
C VAL A 225 -0.19 -1.51 0.08
N GLN A 226 0.10 -1.60 -1.21
CA GLN A 226 0.03 -2.86 -1.94
C GLN A 226 1.31 -3.10 -2.71
N PHE A 227 1.76 -4.35 -2.75
CA PHE A 227 2.87 -4.75 -3.60
C PHE A 227 2.41 -4.84 -5.06
N GLU A 228 3.13 -4.14 -5.94
CA GLU A 228 2.92 -4.16 -7.39
C GLU A 228 4.10 -4.89 -8.07
N PRO A 229 3.95 -6.19 -8.36
CA PRO A 229 4.98 -6.93 -9.08
C PRO A 229 4.95 -6.60 -10.57
N VAL A 230 6.12 -6.61 -11.21
CA VAL A 230 6.23 -6.68 -12.67
C VAL A 230 5.85 -8.09 -13.14
N ARG A 231 4.91 -8.15 -14.09
CA ARG A 231 4.45 -9.38 -14.73
C ARG A 231 5.56 -10.01 -15.58
N GLY A 232 5.56 -11.33 -15.67
CA GLY A 232 6.58 -12.09 -16.40
C GLY A 232 7.89 -12.31 -15.63
N VAL A 233 8.18 -11.48 -14.62
CA VAL A 233 9.38 -11.57 -13.78
C VAL A 233 9.25 -12.66 -12.71
N ARG A 234 10.36 -13.37 -12.47
CA ARG A 234 10.52 -14.33 -11.37
C ARG A 234 11.20 -13.66 -10.18
N TYR A 235 10.61 -13.83 -9.01
CA TYR A 235 11.11 -13.33 -7.73
C TYR A 235 11.53 -14.52 -6.89
N ASN A 236 12.80 -14.58 -6.49
CA ASN A 236 13.25 -15.59 -5.54
C ASN A 236 12.98 -15.12 -4.09
N TYR A 237 13.23 -16.02 -3.13
CA TYR A 237 13.11 -15.72 -1.70
C TYR A 237 13.79 -14.40 -1.27
N ILE A 238 15.02 -14.15 -1.73
CA ILE A 238 15.79 -12.95 -1.35
C ILE A 238 15.08 -11.70 -1.85
N ASN A 239 14.61 -11.71 -3.11
CA ASN A 239 13.88 -10.58 -3.67
C ASN A 239 12.60 -10.30 -2.87
N LEU A 240 11.80 -11.34 -2.62
CA LEU A 240 10.55 -11.21 -1.87
C LEU A 240 10.78 -10.69 -0.44
N ARG A 241 11.81 -11.19 0.26
CA ARG A 241 12.18 -10.68 1.58
C ARG A 241 12.50 -9.19 1.52
N CYS A 242 13.30 -8.76 0.54
CA CYS A 242 13.66 -7.35 0.39
C CYS A 242 12.43 -6.46 0.11
N TYR A 243 11.50 -6.88 -0.75
CA TYR A 243 10.24 -6.14 -0.98
C TYR A 243 9.36 -6.10 0.27
N SER A 244 9.36 -7.16 1.09
CA SER A 244 8.64 -7.22 2.36
C SER A 244 9.19 -6.23 3.41
N GLU A 245 10.51 -6.01 3.43
CA GLU A 245 11.12 -4.98 4.30
C GLU A 245 10.62 -3.57 3.93
N ILE A 246 10.61 -3.22 2.63
CA ILE A 246 10.05 -1.95 2.18
C ILE A 246 8.55 -1.86 2.49
N LEU A 247 7.79 -2.93 2.20
CA LEU A 247 6.35 -2.96 2.49
C LEU A 247 6.09 -2.62 3.96
N LYS A 248 6.81 -3.24 4.89
CA LYS A 248 6.68 -2.97 6.33
C LYS A 248 7.03 -1.54 6.69
N ALA A 249 8.09 -0.97 6.08
CA ALA A 249 8.47 0.42 6.30
C ALA A 249 7.38 1.40 5.83
N ILE A 250 6.82 1.16 4.63
CA ILE A 250 5.74 1.98 4.05
C ILE A 250 4.44 1.80 4.85
N GLU A 251 4.01 0.57 5.12
CA GLU A 251 2.81 0.27 5.92
C GLU A 251 2.90 0.89 7.32
N GLY A 252 4.05 0.79 7.99
CA GLY A 252 4.26 1.37 9.31
C GLY A 252 4.17 2.89 9.31
N HIS A 253 4.66 3.53 8.24
CA HIS A 253 4.57 4.98 8.08
C HIS A 253 3.15 5.44 7.73
N VAL A 254 2.59 4.90 6.65
CA VAL A 254 1.23 5.24 6.18
C VAL A 254 0.21 4.88 7.25
N GLY A 255 0.39 3.80 8.01
CA GLY A 255 -0.52 3.44 9.10
C GLY A 255 -0.61 4.48 10.20
N LYS A 256 0.51 5.11 10.57
CA LYS A 256 0.54 6.18 11.58
C LYS A 256 0.02 7.51 11.05
N THR A 257 0.28 7.80 9.78
CA THR A 257 0.17 9.16 9.26
C THR A 257 -0.84 9.31 8.13
N GLY A 258 -1.45 8.25 7.62
CA GLY A 258 -2.17 8.31 6.35
C GLY A 258 -1.25 8.64 5.19
N PHE A 259 -1.84 9.00 4.05
CA PHE A 259 -1.09 9.53 2.91
C PHE A 259 -1.47 11.00 2.72
N PHE A 260 -0.49 11.88 2.55
CA PHE A 260 -0.71 13.31 2.40
C PHE A 260 -1.02 13.65 0.94
N ILE A 261 -2.29 13.86 0.64
CA ILE A 261 -2.79 14.06 -0.73
C ILE A 261 -2.61 15.51 -1.17
N GLU A 262 -2.58 16.44 -0.22
CA GLU A 262 -2.48 17.88 -0.45
C GLU A 262 -1.16 18.28 -1.12
N ASP A 263 -0.09 17.50 -0.90
CA ASP A 263 1.18 17.57 -1.65
C ASP A 263 1.75 16.15 -1.84
N SER A 264 1.25 15.44 -2.85
CA SER A 264 1.64 14.04 -3.10
C SER A 264 3.11 13.89 -3.48
N GLU A 265 3.75 14.93 -4.03
CA GLU A 265 5.18 14.91 -4.36
C GLU A 265 6.03 14.97 -3.08
N LEU A 266 5.70 15.86 -2.12
CA LEU A 266 6.36 15.86 -0.81
C LEU A 266 6.16 14.52 -0.09
N ALA A 267 4.95 13.95 -0.16
CA ALA A 267 4.64 12.64 0.40
C ALA A 267 5.52 11.54 -0.22
N ARG A 268 5.56 11.47 -1.56
CA ARG A 268 6.35 10.48 -2.32
C ARG A 268 7.85 10.57 -1.98
N LEU A 269 8.42 11.77 -1.99
CA LEU A 269 9.85 11.98 -1.71
C LEU A 269 10.21 11.60 -0.28
N SER A 270 9.42 12.06 0.70
CA SER A 270 9.63 11.73 2.11
C SER A 270 9.53 10.23 2.36
N LEU A 271 8.57 9.56 1.72
CA LEU A 271 8.34 8.14 1.84
C LEU A 271 9.41 7.30 1.13
N THR A 272 9.99 7.81 0.04
CA THR A 272 11.11 7.17 -0.65
C THR A 272 12.38 7.18 0.21
N LEU A 273 12.68 8.32 0.86
CA LEU A 273 13.75 8.43 1.85
C LEU A 273 13.51 7.53 3.07
N TRP A 274 12.27 7.47 3.54
CA TRP A 274 11.88 6.58 4.64
C TRP A 274 12.04 5.10 4.27
N ALA A 275 11.61 4.71 3.07
CA ALA A 275 11.77 3.36 2.54
C ALA A 275 13.26 2.99 2.44
N TYR A 276 14.09 3.88 1.90
CA TYR A 276 15.54 3.66 1.86
C TYR A 276 16.13 3.46 3.25
N TYR A 277 15.81 4.34 4.20
CA TYR A 277 16.25 4.21 5.59
C TYR A 277 15.85 2.86 6.21
N GLY A 278 14.62 2.41 5.97
CA GLY A 278 14.07 1.17 6.50
C GLY A 278 14.60 -0.11 5.84
N THR A 279 15.44 -0.02 4.79
CA THR A 279 15.96 -1.20 4.07
C THR A 279 17.35 -1.61 4.52
N THR A 280 17.54 -2.91 4.70
CA THR A 280 18.85 -3.45 5.08
C THR A 280 19.80 -3.59 3.89
N HIS A 281 19.28 -3.95 2.71
CA HIS A 281 20.06 -4.22 1.50
C HIS A 281 19.52 -3.46 0.27
N PRO A 282 19.81 -2.14 0.14
CA PRO A 282 19.33 -1.32 -0.97
C PRO A 282 19.72 -1.82 -2.37
N LEU A 283 20.85 -2.50 -2.52
CA LEU A 283 21.29 -3.00 -3.83
C LEU A 283 20.52 -4.24 -4.30
N SER A 284 19.79 -4.92 -3.41
CA SER A 284 19.01 -6.12 -3.75
C SER A 284 17.81 -5.84 -4.67
N TYR A 285 17.47 -4.57 -4.89
CA TYR A 285 16.41 -4.14 -5.82
C TYR A 285 16.94 -3.77 -7.21
N ALA A 286 18.26 -3.80 -7.43
CA ALA A 286 18.85 -3.47 -8.73
C ALA A 286 18.44 -4.51 -9.78
N GLY A 287 17.87 -4.04 -10.89
CA GLY A 287 17.55 -4.89 -12.05
C GLY A 287 16.26 -5.72 -11.95
N ILE A 288 15.54 -5.68 -10.83
CA ILE A 288 14.23 -6.31 -10.67
C ILE A 288 13.18 -5.22 -10.66
N GLY A 289 12.39 -5.16 -11.73
CA GLY A 289 11.26 -4.24 -11.80
C GLY A 289 10.20 -4.60 -10.76
N GLY A 290 9.56 -3.59 -10.16
CA GLY A 290 8.50 -3.76 -9.17
C GLY A 290 8.42 -2.56 -8.24
N GLY A 291 7.34 -2.47 -7.48
CA GLY A 291 7.16 -1.36 -6.56
C GLY A 291 5.99 -1.54 -5.63
N PHE A 292 5.54 -0.42 -5.10
CA PHE A 292 4.41 -0.35 -4.19
C PHE A 292 3.39 0.64 -4.73
N ARG A 293 2.13 0.29 -4.56
CA ARG A 293 1.01 1.15 -4.89
C ARG A 293 0.33 1.59 -3.61
N ILE A 294 0.17 2.89 -3.45
CA ILE A 294 -0.62 3.47 -2.37
C ILE A 294 -1.94 3.93 -2.96
N ARG A 295 -3.03 3.33 -2.51
CA ARG A 295 -4.37 3.55 -3.06
C ARG A 295 -5.28 4.12 -1.99
N GLY A 296 -5.86 5.29 -2.26
CA GLY A 296 -6.92 5.87 -1.44
C GLY A 296 -8.29 5.53 -2.00
N ILE A 297 -9.14 4.88 -1.19
CA ILE A 297 -10.54 4.67 -1.53
C ILE A 297 -11.41 5.48 -0.58
N ARG A 298 -12.15 6.41 -1.14
CA ARG A 298 -13.18 7.17 -0.45
C ARG A 298 -14.49 6.40 -0.45
N LEU A 299 -15.05 6.24 0.74
CA LEU A 299 -16.35 5.67 1.01
C LEU A 299 -17.31 6.79 1.39
N ALA A 300 -18.33 7.02 0.56
CA ALA A 300 -19.40 7.98 0.78
C ALA A 300 -20.75 7.26 0.69
N GLY A 301 -21.26 6.79 1.85
CA GLY A 301 -22.44 5.94 1.90
C GLY A 301 -22.28 4.65 1.09
N GLN A 302 -23.03 4.52 0.00
CA GLN A 302 -22.98 3.35 -0.90
C GLN A 302 -21.95 3.49 -2.03
N ARG A 303 -21.35 4.67 -2.19
CA ARG A 303 -20.41 4.97 -3.28
C ARG A 303 -18.98 4.74 -2.81
N MET A 304 -18.21 4.07 -3.66
CA MET A 304 -16.78 3.88 -3.50
C MET A 304 -16.11 4.56 -4.67
N GLN A 305 -15.18 5.45 -4.37
CA GLN A 305 -14.43 6.19 -5.37
C GLN A 305 -12.96 6.12 -5.05
N GLU A 306 -12.17 5.94 -6.09
CA GLU A 306 -10.73 6.08 -6.02
C GLU A 306 -10.39 7.56 -5.82
N ALA A 307 -9.81 7.89 -4.67
CA ALA A 307 -9.42 9.26 -4.32
C ALA A 307 -8.03 9.60 -4.88
N TYR A 308 -7.10 8.65 -4.82
CA TYR A 308 -5.75 8.79 -5.35
C TYR A 308 -5.10 7.42 -5.59
N ILE A 309 -4.14 7.39 -6.52
CA ILE A 309 -3.18 6.29 -6.71
C ILE A 309 -1.81 6.93 -6.77
N GLU A 310 -0.89 6.43 -5.96
CA GLU A 310 0.53 6.78 -6.04
C GLU A 310 1.37 5.53 -6.18
N ALA A 311 2.39 5.60 -7.03
CA ALA A 311 3.33 4.51 -7.27
C ALA A 311 4.70 4.86 -6.68
N LEU A 312 5.28 3.90 -5.96
CA LEU A 312 6.63 3.97 -5.41
C LEU A 312 7.46 2.84 -6.02
N PRO A 313 8.21 3.11 -7.09
CA PRO A 313 9.09 2.13 -7.69
C PRO A 313 10.19 1.74 -6.69
N ALA A 314 10.37 0.45 -6.43
CA ALA A 314 11.42 0.00 -5.51
C ALA A 314 12.83 0.32 -6.05
N GLY A 315 12.97 0.45 -7.38
CA GLY A 315 14.21 0.89 -8.02
C GLY A 315 14.68 2.29 -7.59
N GLU A 316 13.78 3.17 -7.12
CA GLU A 316 14.17 4.49 -6.59
C GLU A 316 15.06 4.37 -5.35
N VAL A 317 14.89 3.30 -4.54
CA VAL A 317 15.71 3.03 -3.36
C VAL A 317 17.18 2.77 -3.74
N VAL A 318 17.42 2.08 -4.86
CA VAL A 318 18.78 1.78 -5.37
C VAL A 318 19.46 3.06 -5.84
N LEU A 319 18.74 3.87 -6.62
CA LEU A 319 19.25 5.13 -7.13
C LEU A 319 19.58 6.10 -5.98
N LEU A 320 18.73 6.11 -4.97
CA LEU A 320 18.93 6.91 -3.76
C LEU A 320 20.14 6.44 -2.96
N ASP A 321 20.36 5.13 -2.80
CA ASP A 321 21.54 4.57 -2.12
C ASP A 321 22.83 4.99 -2.81
N ALA A 322 22.91 4.83 -4.13
CA ALA A 322 24.09 5.22 -4.91
C ALA A 322 24.40 6.71 -4.75
N ARG A 323 23.35 7.56 -4.81
CA ARG A 323 23.51 9.01 -4.72
C ARG A 323 23.88 9.48 -3.33
N LEU A 324 23.12 9.07 -2.31
CA LEU A 324 23.40 9.48 -0.94
C LEU A 324 24.73 8.89 -0.45
N GLY A 325 25.07 7.67 -0.88
CA GLY A 325 26.37 7.06 -0.62
C GLY A 325 27.52 7.87 -1.23
N GLN A 326 27.37 8.36 -2.46
CA GLN A 326 28.38 9.22 -3.10
C GLN A 326 28.56 10.55 -2.36
N ILE A 327 27.47 11.15 -1.88
CA ILE A 327 27.50 12.50 -1.27
C ILE A 327 27.90 12.44 0.21
N PHE A 328 27.40 11.45 0.95
CA PHE A 328 27.43 11.38 2.42
C PHE A 328 28.15 10.16 2.99
N GLY A 329 28.56 9.20 2.15
CA GLY A 329 29.24 7.99 2.59
C GLY A 329 28.45 7.20 3.64
N SER A 330 29.10 6.87 4.75
CA SER A 330 28.49 6.13 5.87
C SER A 330 27.30 6.86 6.54
N ASN A 331 27.17 8.17 6.36
CA ASN A 331 26.08 8.97 6.94
C ASN A 331 24.80 8.97 6.09
N ALA A 332 24.79 8.35 4.90
CA ALA A 332 23.67 8.38 3.96
C ALA A 332 22.32 8.00 4.60
N ARG A 333 22.29 6.92 5.38
CA ARG A 333 21.06 6.45 6.06
C ARG A 333 20.57 7.42 7.12
N ALA A 334 21.46 7.97 7.94
CA ALA A 334 21.09 8.93 8.98
C ALA A 334 20.54 10.24 8.37
N VAL A 335 21.10 10.67 7.23
CA VAL A 335 20.59 11.81 6.46
C VAL A 335 19.19 11.52 5.92
N ALA A 336 18.98 10.34 5.32
CA ALA A 336 17.68 9.95 4.79
C ALA A 336 16.62 9.86 5.89
N GLU A 337 16.96 9.30 7.05
CA GLU A 337 16.05 9.22 8.20
C GLU A 337 15.59 10.61 8.64
N LYS A 338 16.53 11.52 8.90
CA LYS A 338 16.22 12.85 9.44
C LYS A 338 15.45 13.71 8.44
N THR A 339 15.78 13.60 7.15
CA THR A 339 15.05 14.31 6.10
C THR A 339 13.64 13.73 5.91
N ALA A 340 13.49 12.41 5.90
CA ALA A 340 12.17 11.78 5.88
C ALA A 340 11.33 12.19 7.11
N LYS A 341 11.88 12.14 8.33
CA LYS A 341 11.20 12.56 9.57
C LYS A 341 10.66 13.99 9.48
N LEU A 342 11.47 14.94 9.01
CA LEU A 342 11.01 16.32 8.84
C LEU A 342 9.90 16.44 7.79
N GLY A 343 10.05 15.80 6.63
CA GLY A 343 9.03 15.82 5.58
C GLY A 343 7.70 15.28 6.07
N ILE A 344 7.73 14.18 6.82
CA ILE A 344 6.55 13.55 7.43
C ILE A 344 5.88 14.49 8.45
N LEU A 345 6.68 15.13 9.32
CA LEU A 345 6.17 16.08 10.29
C LEU A 345 5.45 17.25 9.59
N LEU A 346 6.07 17.83 8.57
CA LEU A 346 5.46 18.94 7.83
C LEU A 346 4.09 18.57 7.26
N GLN A 347 3.98 17.38 6.65
CA GLN A 347 2.71 16.86 6.14
C GLN A 347 1.65 16.77 7.25
N GLN A 348 2.03 16.24 8.43
CA GLN A 348 1.12 16.15 9.56
C GLN A 348 0.70 17.51 10.11
N LEU A 349 1.64 18.45 10.23
CA LEU A 349 1.37 19.79 10.74
C LEU A 349 0.43 20.57 9.83
N ILE A 350 0.67 20.51 8.52
CA ILE A 350 -0.18 21.17 7.53
C ILE A 350 -1.60 20.59 7.58
N ARG A 351 -1.74 19.27 7.67
CA ARG A 351 -3.07 18.62 7.68
C ARG A 351 -3.83 18.82 9.00
N LYS A 352 -3.15 18.65 10.15
CA LYS A 352 -3.82 18.62 11.47
C LYS A 352 -3.89 19.97 12.18
N TYR A 353 -2.94 20.86 11.94
CA TYR A 353 -2.78 22.11 12.70
C TYR A 353 -2.78 23.32 11.78
N GLN A 354 -3.87 23.53 11.04
CA GLN A 354 -3.98 24.59 10.01
C GLN A 354 -3.65 26.00 10.52
N ALA A 355 -4.07 26.34 11.75
CA ALA A 355 -3.77 27.65 12.34
C ALA A 355 -2.25 27.85 12.55
N LEU A 356 -1.60 26.86 13.15
CA LEU A 356 -0.15 26.84 13.36
C LEU A 356 0.62 26.78 12.02
N ALA A 357 0.10 26.01 11.06
CA ALA A 357 0.68 25.92 9.73
C ALA A 357 0.64 27.25 8.98
N SER A 358 -0.43 28.03 9.16
CA SER A 358 -0.55 29.39 8.63
C SER A 358 0.43 30.34 9.32
N GLU A 359 0.47 30.32 10.66
CA GLU A 359 1.36 31.17 11.47
C GLU A 359 2.84 30.96 11.13
N LEU A 360 3.29 29.71 11.05
CA LEU A 360 4.67 29.35 10.71
C LEU A 360 4.94 29.32 9.19
N ARG A 361 3.96 29.71 8.37
CA ARG A 361 4.05 29.65 6.89
C ARG A 361 4.51 28.27 6.38
N LEU A 362 4.06 27.19 7.01
CA LEU A 362 4.54 25.83 6.74
C LEU A 362 4.26 25.37 5.32
N VAL A 363 3.22 25.90 4.66
CA VAL A 363 2.95 25.60 3.25
C VAL A 363 4.09 26.10 2.36
N ARG A 364 4.58 27.34 2.59
CA ARG A 364 5.74 27.88 1.85
C ARG A 364 7.00 27.09 2.18
N PHE A 365 7.23 26.81 3.45
CA PHE A 365 8.36 26.00 3.89
C PHE A 365 8.35 24.60 3.25
N ALA A 366 7.18 23.94 3.20
CA ALA A 366 7.01 22.63 2.59
C ALA A 366 7.31 22.62 1.09
N VAL A 367 6.94 23.68 0.35
CA VAL A 367 7.32 23.82 -1.07
C VAL A 367 8.84 23.90 -1.25
N LEU A 368 9.51 24.74 -0.46
CA LEU A 368 10.97 24.86 -0.49
C LEU A 368 11.64 23.55 -0.08
N TYR A 369 11.10 22.90 0.94
CA TYR A 369 11.62 21.64 1.46
C TYR A 369 11.42 20.49 0.47
N ARG A 370 10.26 20.40 -0.18
CA ARG A 370 9.99 19.45 -1.27
C ARG A 370 11.01 19.59 -2.38
N ASN A 371 11.27 20.83 -2.83
CA ASN A 371 12.28 21.07 -3.84
C ASN A 371 13.64 20.58 -3.35
N PHE A 372 14.04 20.92 -2.12
CA PHE A 372 15.27 20.40 -1.51
C PHE A 372 15.33 18.86 -1.54
N LEU A 373 14.25 18.16 -1.16
CA LEU A 373 14.20 16.70 -1.24
C LEU A 373 14.35 16.18 -2.68
N ARG A 374 13.78 16.85 -3.68
CA ARG A 374 14.01 16.48 -5.10
C ARG A 374 15.48 16.56 -5.46
N SER A 375 16.23 17.55 -4.97
CA SER A 375 17.69 17.60 -5.20
C SER A 375 18.47 16.50 -4.50
N LEU A 376 17.87 15.79 -3.54
CA LEU A 376 18.46 14.60 -2.94
C LEU A 376 18.06 13.33 -3.69
N VAL A 377 16.83 13.26 -4.21
CA VAL A 377 16.26 12.02 -4.78
C VAL A 377 16.43 11.94 -6.30
N GLU A 378 16.18 13.02 -7.06
CA GLU A 378 16.05 13.00 -8.53
C GLU A 378 17.37 13.36 -9.25
N PRO A 379 18.00 12.43 -9.99
CA PRO A 379 19.26 12.71 -10.68
C PRO A 379 19.15 13.89 -11.64
N GLY A 380 20.13 14.81 -11.60
CA GLY A 380 20.18 15.97 -12.49
C GLY A 380 19.22 17.11 -12.14
N TYR A 381 18.40 16.98 -11.09
CA TYR A 381 17.54 18.06 -10.63
C TYR A 381 18.37 19.17 -9.95
N ALA A 382 18.45 20.33 -10.60
CA ALA A 382 19.08 21.54 -10.08
C ALA A 382 18.01 22.51 -9.58
N ILE A 383 18.09 22.87 -8.29
CA ILE A 383 17.20 23.87 -7.70
C ILE A 383 17.84 25.26 -7.88
N PRO A 384 17.06 26.29 -8.19
CA PRO A 384 17.54 27.67 -8.14
C PRO A 384 18.13 28.01 -6.76
N SER A 385 19.34 28.55 -6.71
CA SER A 385 20.05 28.86 -5.46
C SER A 385 19.22 29.72 -4.50
N GLU A 386 18.41 30.64 -5.03
CA GLU A 386 17.47 31.48 -4.28
C GLU A 386 16.54 30.67 -3.36
N GLN A 387 16.09 29.50 -3.79
CA GLN A 387 15.20 28.66 -2.98
C GLN A 387 15.93 27.98 -1.82
N PHE A 388 17.22 27.62 -1.99
CA PHE A 388 18.04 27.14 -0.88
C PHE A 388 18.29 28.25 0.14
N TYR A 389 18.61 29.46 -0.32
CA TYR A 389 18.78 30.62 0.57
C TYR A 389 17.49 30.98 1.31
N GLU A 390 16.33 30.90 0.64
CA GLU A 390 15.04 31.13 1.30
C GLU A 390 14.76 30.06 2.36
N LEU A 391 15.01 28.79 2.05
CA LEU A 391 14.87 27.69 3.02
C LEU A 391 15.79 27.87 4.22
N GLN A 392 17.05 28.25 3.98
CA GLN A 392 18.01 28.55 5.04
C GLN A 392 17.53 29.72 5.91
N ARG A 393 17.05 30.81 5.30
CA ARG A 393 16.52 31.99 6.02
C ARG A 393 15.34 31.63 6.94
N PHE A 394 14.44 30.75 6.49
CA PHE A 394 13.37 30.23 7.36
C PHE A 394 13.96 29.57 8.61
N ILE A 395 14.92 28.65 8.43
CA ILE A 395 15.51 27.87 9.53
C ILE A 395 16.33 28.76 10.47
N GLU A 396 16.97 29.81 9.96
CA GLU A 396 17.81 30.73 10.73
C GLU A 396 17.03 31.85 11.44
N THR A 397 15.77 32.07 11.07
CA THR A 397 14.91 33.04 11.76
C THR A 397 14.61 32.54 13.17
N GLU A 398 15.16 33.20 14.19
CA GLU A 398 15.15 32.73 15.58
C GLU A 398 13.75 32.46 16.12
N ASP A 399 12.82 33.41 15.95
CA ASP A 399 11.43 33.26 16.38
C ASP A 399 10.73 32.05 15.72
N TRP A 400 10.96 31.87 14.41
CA TRP A 400 10.42 30.75 13.67
C TRP A 400 11.01 29.43 14.17
N ARG A 401 12.34 29.39 14.34
CA ARG A 401 13.08 28.23 14.82
C ARG A 401 12.60 27.78 16.19
N ILE A 402 12.48 28.69 17.15
CA ILE A 402 12.03 28.36 18.51
C ILE A 402 10.63 27.74 18.48
N ARG A 403 9.69 28.36 17.75
CA ARG A 403 8.33 27.84 17.62
C ARG A 403 8.30 26.50 16.91
N PHE A 404 9.02 26.36 15.80
CA PHE A 404 9.08 25.12 15.03
C PHE A 404 9.69 23.97 15.83
N ILE A 405 10.76 24.22 16.60
CA ILE A 405 11.33 23.25 17.52
C ILE A 405 10.33 22.85 18.59
N GLY A 406 9.62 23.79 19.20
CA GLY A 406 8.59 23.47 20.20
C GLY A 406 7.52 22.51 19.65
N VAL A 407 7.11 22.71 18.40
CA VAL A 407 6.15 21.85 17.70
C VAL A 407 6.74 20.46 17.40
N LEU A 408 7.98 20.42 16.93
CA LEU A 408 8.70 19.17 16.63
C LEU A 408 8.94 18.34 17.89
N THR A 409 9.31 18.98 19.00
CA THR A 409 9.43 18.34 20.32
C THR A 409 8.12 17.73 20.76
N ALA A 410 7.02 18.49 20.68
CA ALA A 410 5.70 18.00 21.09
C ALA A 410 5.27 16.74 20.30
N TRP A 411 5.64 16.66 19.02
CA TRP A 411 5.39 15.49 18.20
C TRP A 411 6.27 14.28 18.59
N LEU A 412 7.56 14.51 18.86
CA LEU A 412 8.51 13.45 19.22
C LEU A 412 8.21 12.82 20.59
N LYS A 413 7.48 13.52 21.48
CA LYS A 413 7.06 13.02 22.80
C LYS A 413 6.15 11.78 22.75
N ASP A 414 5.58 11.43 21.59
CA ASP A 414 4.83 10.18 21.42
C ASP A 414 5.73 8.92 21.49
N GLY A 415 7.05 9.06 21.61
CA GLY A 415 7.97 7.93 21.79
C GLY A 415 9.30 8.25 22.48
N LEU A 416 9.47 9.47 23.00
CA LEU A 416 10.68 9.95 23.67
C LEU A 416 10.31 10.79 24.89
N GLU A 417 11.22 10.85 25.87
CA GLU A 417 11.10 11.81 26.98
C GLU A 417 11.29 13.25 26.49
N GLU A 418 10.80 14.23 27.24
CA GLU A 418 10.73 15.63 26.77
C GLU A 418 12.08 16.23 26.37
N ASP A 419 13.12 16.00 27.17
CA ASP A 419 14.47 16.49 26.87
C ASP A 419 15.07 15.78 25.65
N GLU A 420 14.87 14.46 25.53
CA GLU A 420 15.32 13.67 24.39
C GLU A 420 14.61 14.08 23.09
N ALA A 421 13.30 14.33 23.17
CA ALA A 421 12.48 14.83 22.08
C ALA A 421 12.96 16.20 21.61
N ARG A 422 13.33 17.08 22.55
CA ARG A 422 13.83 18.42 22.24
C ARG A 422 15.20 18.37 21.58
N ASP A 423 16.11 17.55 22.09
CA ASP A 423 17.43 17.36 21.49
C ASP A 423 17.32 16.77 20.08
N GLU A 424 16.46 15.77 19.89
CA GLU A 424 16.22 15.18 18.58
C GLU A 424 15.58 16.17 17.61
N ALA A 425 14.66 17.04 18.09
CA ALA A 425 14.09 18.12 17.30
C ALA A 425 15.18 19.07 16.76
N TYR A 426 16.10 19.49 17.64
CA TYR A 426 17.26 20.29 17.23
C TYR A 426 18.12 19.55 16.22
N ARG A 427 18.45 18.28 16.47
CA ARG A 427 19.28 17.48 15.56
C ARG A 427 18.67 17.33 14.17
N ILE A 428 17.35 17.13 14.06
CA ILE A 428 16.66 17.03 12.77
C ILE A 428 16.80 18.36 12.01
N LEU A 429 16.46 19.48 12.65
CA LEU A 429 16.49 20.79 12.00
C LEU A 429 17.93 21.23 11.65
N ASP A 430 18.88 21.03 12.55
CA ASP A 430 20.29 21.34 12.32
C ASP A 430 20.90 20.46 11.22
N THR A 431 20.47 19.20 11.10
CA THR A 431 20.89 18.36 9.97
C THR A 431 20.40 18.96 8.67
N VAL A 432 19.13 19.34 8.57
CA VAL A 432 18.59 19.96 7.35
C VAL A 432 19.27 21.28 7.03
N ARG A 433 19.53 22.12 8.03
CA ARG A 433 20.32 23.35 7.87
C ARG A 433 21.73 23.04 7.32
N GLY A 434 22.43 22.08 7.93
CA GLY A 434 23.75 21.67 7.49
C GLY A 434 23.77 21.14 6.05
N LEU A 435 22.75 20.37 5.67
CA LEU A 435 22.58 19.87 4.30
C LEU A 435 22.34 20.99 3.30
N VAL A 436 21.46 21.95 3.62
CA VAL A 436 21.21 23.12 2.79
C VAL A 436 22.50 23.93 2.59
N ASN A 437 23.25 24.18 3.66
CA ASN A 437 24.52 24.92 3.60
C ASN A 437 25.58 24.20 2.76
N MET A 438 25.67 22.87 2.88
CA MET A 438 26.59 22.06 2.08
C MET A 438 26.23 22.09 0.58
N ILE A 439 24.95 22.14 0.23
CA ILE A 439 24.54 22.23 -1.17
C ILE A 439 24.83 23.63 -1.72
N ILE A 440 24.52 24.68 -0.96
CA ILE A 440 24.85 26.07 -1.33
C ILE A 440 26.36 26.22 -1.59
N SER A 441 27.21 25.66 -0.73
CA SER A 441 28.66 25.78 -0.85
C SER A 441 29.28 24.97 -1.99
N ARG A 442 28.53 24.05 -2.61
CA ARG A 442 28.97 23.27 -3.79
C ARG A 442 28.48 23.83 -5.13
N VAL A 443 27.55 24.78 -5.10
CA VAL A 443 26.99 25.46 -6.29
C VAL A 443 27.78 26.75 -6.63
N ILE A 444 28.64 27.20 -5.71
CA ILE A 444 29.66 28.23 -5.88
C ILE A 444 31.01 27.53 -6.02
#